data_AF-A0A3D5UVV3-F1
#
_entry.id   AF-A0A3D5UVV3-F1
#
_cell.length_a   1.000
_cell.length_b   1.000
_cell.length_c   1.000
_cell.angle_alpha   90.00
_cell.angle_beta   90.00
_cell.angle_gamma   90.00
#
_symmetry.space_group_name_H-M   'P 1'
#
loop_
_entity.id
_entity.type
_entity.pdbx_description
1 polymer ?
#
loop_
_entity_poly.entity_id
_entity_poly.type
_entity_poly.pdbx_seq_one_letter_code
_entity_poly.pdbx_strand_id
1 'polypeptide(L)' 'AVSALVNLGYPQAQATSAVSAAAKTLEGAASTEQLIRQGLKELAR' A
#
# COMPACT_ATOMS: atom_id res chain seq x y z
N ALA A 1 -5.48 2.32 4.07
CA ALA A 1 -4.12 1.87 3.71
C ALA A 1 -3.17 3.05 3.48
N VAL A 2 -3.46 3.97 2.55
CA VAL A 2 -2.59 5.13 2.26
C VAL A 2 -2.24 5.94 3.51
N SER A 3 -3.24 6.34 4.30
CA SER A 3 -3.03 7.09 5.56
C SER A 3 -2.13 6.35 6.56
N ALA A 4 -2.22 5.02 6.63
CA ALA A 4 -1.36 4.23 7.50
C ALA A 4 0.10 4.29 7.06
N LEU A 5 0.37 4.19 5.75
CA LEU A 5 1.74 4.31 5.22
C LEU A 5 2.30 5.73 5.42
N VAL A 6 1.47 6.75 5.25
CA VAL A 6 1.89 8.14 5.52
C VAL A 6 2.27 8.34 6.99
N ASN A 7 1.51 7.75 7.92
CA ASN A 7 1.83 7.79 9.35
C ASN A 7 3.12 7.02 9.70
N LEU A 8 3.58 6.11 8.84
CA LEU A 8 4.88 5.43 8.97
C LEU A 8 6.04 6.25 8.37
N GLY A 9 5.77 7.42 7.81
CA GLY A 9 6.78 8.33 7.26
C GLY A 9 6.96 8.26 5.74
N TYR A 10 6.15 7.48 5.02
CA TYR A 10 6.22 7.44 3.57
C TYR A 10 5.53 8.68 2.95
N PRO A 11 6.15 9.37 1.98
CA PRO A 11 5.51 10.47 1.24
C PRO A 11 4.15 10.06 0.67
N GLN A 12 3.16 10.97 0.72
CA GLN A 12 1.79 10.75 0.24
C GLN A 12 1.74 10.16 -1.17
N ALA A 13 2.55 10.69 -2.10
CA ALA A 13 2.63 10.18 -3.47
C ALA A 13 3.15 8.74 -3.53
N GLN A 14 4.20 8.43 -2.76
CA GLN A 14 4.78 7.09 -2.70
C GLN A 14 3.80 6.08 -2.08
N ALA A 15 3.14 6.45 -0.98
CA ALA A 15 2.12 5.65 -0.32
C ALA A 15 0.92 5.36 -1.25
N THR A 16 0.48 6.36 -2.03
CA THR A 16 -0.63 6.20 -2.97
C THR A 16 -0.26 5.22 -4.09
N SER A 17 0.93 5.38 -4.68
CA SER A 17 1.43 4.48 -5.72
C SER A 17 1.58 3.04 -5.21
N ALA A 18 2.12 2.85 -4.01
CA ALA A 18 2.30 1.52 -3.41
C ALA A 18 0.96 0.81 -3.14
N VAL A 19 -0.05 1.53 -2.63
CA VAL A 19 -1.38 0.95 -2.42
C VAL A 19 -2.08 0.62 -3.73
N SER A 20 -1.89 1.44 -4.78
CA SER A 20 -2.40 1.14 -6.12
C SER A 20 -1.75 -0.10 -6.73
N ALA A 21 -0.42 -0.25 -6.60
CA ALA A 21 0.29 -1.47 -7.01
C ALA A 21 -0.19 -2.69 -6.21
N ALA A 22 -0.28 -2.57 -4.88
CA ALA A 22 -0.79 -3.63 -4.01
C ALA A 22 -2.21 -4.08 -4.39
N ALA A 23 -3.10 -3.15 -4.72
CA ALA A 23 -4.47 -3.47 -5.15
C ALA A 23 -4.51 -4.22 -6.50
N LYS A 24 -3.55 -3.98 -7.39
CA LYS A 24 -3.42 -4.74 -8.65
C LYS A 24 -2.85 -6.14 -8.42
N THR A 25 -1.96 -6.29 -7.44
CA THR A 25 -1.38 -7.58 -7.05
C THR A 25 -2.35 -8.46 -6.29
N LEU A 26 -3.19 -7.88 -5.43
CA LEU A 26 -4.18 -8.58 -4.64
C LEU A 26 -5.48 -8.66 -5.45
N GLU A 27 -5.64 -9.73 -6.21
CA GLU A 27 -6.85 -9.99 -7.00
C GLU A 27 -8.11 -9.99 -6.11
N GLY A 28 -9.20 -9.39 -6.59
CA GLY A 28 -10.48 -9.35 -5.88
C GLY A 28 -10.60 -8.27 -4.80
N ALA A 29 -11.48 -8.49 -3.82
CA ALA A 29 -11.74 -7.53 -2.75
C ALA A 29 -10.68 -7.64 -1.63
N ALA A 30 -9.53 -7.00 -1.83
CA ALA A 30 -8.47 -6.95 -0.83
C ALA A 30 -8.89 -6.17 0.42
N SER A 31 -8.65 -6.75 1.60
CA SER A 31 -8.86 -6.05 2.86
C SER A 31 -7.86 -4.90 3.03
N THR A 32 -8.21 -3.93 3.88
CA THR A 32 -7.30 -2.79 4.16
C THR A 32 -5.98 -3.27 4.76
N GLU A 33 -5.99 -4.30 5.59
CA GLU A 33 -4.78 -4.88 6.17
C GLU A 33 -3.89 -5.52 5.09
N GLN A 34 -4.49 -6.28 4.16
CA GLN A 34 -3.75 -6.89 3.04
C GLN A 34 -3.10 -5.81 2.17
N LEU A 35 -3.81 -4.72 1.88
CA LEU A 35 -3.27 -3.58 1.13
C LEU A 35 -2.10 -2.90 1.85
N ILE A 36 -2.14 -2.77 3.18
CA ILE A 36 -1.03 -2.19 3.96
C ILE A 36 0.20 -3.10 3.87
N ARG A 37 0.02 -4.41 4.14
CA ARG A 37 1.13 -5.38 4.13
C ARG A 37 1.74 -5.51 2.74
N GLN A 38 0.92 -5.60 1.69
CA GLN A 38 1.41 -5.67 0.32
C GLN A 38 2.04 -4.35 -0.12
N GLY A 39 1.45 -3.20 0.23
CA GLY A 39 2.03 -1.88 -0.07
C GLY A 39 3.43 -1.71 0.52
N LEU A 40 3.67 -2.17 1.75
CA LEU A 40 5.02 -2.19 2.35
C LEU A 40 6.00 -3.07 1.57
N LYS A 41 5.56 -4.21 1.01
CA LYS A 41 6.40 -5.05 0.14
C LYS A 41 6.74 -4.34 -1.18
N GLU A 42 5.79 -3.61 -1.77
CA GLU A 42 6.05 -2.83 -2.99
C GLU A 42 7.01 -1.67 -2.75
N LEU A 43 6.98 -1.04 -1.56
CA LEU A 43 7.91 0.05 -1.19
C LEU A 43 9.34 -0.42 -0.92
N ALA A 44 9.51 -1.70 -0.58
CA ALA A 44 10.80 -2.32 -0.29
C ALA A 44 11.48 -2.93 -1.54
N ARG A 45 10.81 -2.87 -2.70
CA ARG A 45 11.36 -3.23 -4.02
C ARG A 45 12.02 -2.03 -4.67
#